data_AF-A0A379W6N4-F1
#
_entry.id   AF-A0A379W6N4-F1
#
_cell.length_a   1.000
_cell.length_b   1.000
_cell.length_c   1.000
_cell.angle_alpha   90.00
_cell.angle_beta   90.00
_cell.angle_gamma   90.00
#
_symmetry.space_group_name_H-M   'P 1'
#
loop_
_entity.id
_entity.type
_entity.pdbx_description
1 polymer ?
#
loop_
_entity_poly.entity_id
_entity_poly.type
_entity_poly.pdbx_seq_one_letter_code
_entity_poly.pdbx_strand_id
1 'polypeptide(L)' 'MEEDPGVKSVRNIYDYFKQHRYETIVMGASFRRTEQILALTGCDRLTISLTCLKS' A
#
# COMPACT_ATOMS: atom_id res chain seq x y z
N MET A 1 1.32 -2.81 -14.30
CA MET A 1 1.16 -3.12 -12.85
C MET A 1 1.28 -1.86 -11.98
N GLU A 2 2.19 -0.94 -12.31
CA GLU A 2 2.26 0.42 -11.71
C GLU A 2 1.01 1.27 -11.95
N GLU A 3 0.12 0.84 -12.86
CA GLU A 3 -1.11 1.52 -13.23
C GLU A 3 -2.33 1.13 -12.40
N ASP A 4 -2.19 0.22 -11.44
CA ASP A 4 -3.32 -0.11 -10.58
C ASP A 4 -3.74 1.14 -9.78
N PRO A 5 -5.00 1.59 -9.92
CA PRO A 5 -5.45 2.85 -9.32
C PRO A 5 -5.37 2.80 -7.78
N GLY A 6 -5.49 1.61 -7.18
CA GLY A 6 -5.34 1.42 -5.73
C GLY A 6 -3.88 1.60 -5.29
N VAL A 7 -2.93 1.00 -6.01
CA VAL A 7 -1.50 1.12 -5.73
C VAL A 7 -1.02 2.56 -5.91
N LYS A 8 -1.42 3.22 -7.01
CA LYS A 8 -1.10 4.65 -7.25
C LYS A 8 -1.64 5.55 -6.16
N SER A 9 -2.87 5.33 -5.71
CA SER A 9 -3.49 6.14 -4.65
C SER A 9 -2.70 6.04 -3.34
N VAL A 10 -2.37 4.82 -2.89
CA VAL A 10 -1.60 4.62 -1.66
C VAL A 10 -0.20 5.25 -1.78
N ARG A 11 0.46 5.09 -2.93
CA ARG A 11 1.81 5.64 -3.15
C ARG A 11 1.83 7.17 -3.14
N ASN A 12 0.86 7.81 -3.81
CA ASN A 12 0.74 9.27 -3.80
C ASN A 12 0.48 9.82 -2.39
N ILE A 13 -0.37 9.15 -1.61
CA ILE A 13 -0.63 9.52 -0.21
C ILE A 13 0.64 9.33 0.63
N TYR A 14 1.33 8.19 0.48
CA TYR A 14 2.57 7.92 1.19
C TYR A 14 3.64 8.98 0.90
N ASP A 15 3.86 9.29 -0.38
CA ASP A 15 4.85 10.28 -0.81
C ASP A 15 4.50 11.67 -0.31
N TYR A 16 3.22 12.07 -0.38
CA TYR A 16 2.75 13.33 0.19
C TYR A 16 3.03 13.41 1.68
N PHE A 17 2.78 12.34 2.43
CA PHE A 17 3.00 12.31 3.87
C PHE A 17 4.48 12.37 4.24
N LYS A 18 5.35 11.66 3.51
CA LYS A 18 6.80 11.68 3.74
C LYS A 18 7.42 13.01 3.34
N GLN A 19 6.96 13.64 2.24
CA GLN A 19 7.42 14.97 1.83
C GLN A 19 7.10 16.03 2.89
N HIS A 20 5.92 15.98 3.50
CA HIS A 20 5.50 16.91 4.56
C HIS A 20 5.96 16.47 5.96
N ARG A 21 6.70 15.36 6.06
CA ARG A 21 7.22 14.79 7.32
C ARG A 21 6.14 14.56 8.39
N TYR A 22 4.95 14.15 7.96
CA TYR A 22 3.92 13.74 8.91
C TYR A 22 4.34 12.41 9.57
N GLU A 23 4.22 12.35 10.90
CA GLU A 23 4.46 11.11 11.68
C GLU A 23 3.31 10.10 11.54
N THR A 24 2.23 10.49 10.86
CA THR A 24 1.06 9.64 10.64
C THR A 24 1.45 8.41 9.83
N ILE A 25 1.17 7.23 10.40
CA ILE A 25 1.43 5.95 9.77
C ILE A 25 0.44 5.74 8.62
N VAL A 26 0.95 5.58 7.40
CA VAL A 26 0.14 5.20 6.24
C VAL A 26 -0.01 3.68 6.21
N MET A 27 -1.25 3.20 6.29
CA MET A 27 -1.58 1.78 6.27
C MET A 27 -2.47 1.46 5.06
N GLY A 28 -1.92 0.76 4.08
CA GLY A 28 -2.71 0.26 2.95
C GLY A 28 -3.59 -0.92 3.36
N ALA A 29 -4.83 -0.97 2.90
CA ALA A 29 -5.78 -2.05 3.20
C ALA A 29 -6.59 -2.44 1.95
N SER A 30 -7.28 -3.58 2.01
CA SER A 30 -8.18 -4.07 0.94
C SER A 30 -7.47 -4.45 -0.36
N PHE A 31 -6.42 -5.28 -0.25
CA PHE A 31 -5.72 -5.83 -1.41
C PHE A 31 -6.50 -6.99 -2.03
N ARG A 32 -6.63 -6.97 -3.36
CA ARG A 32 -7.33 -8.02 -4.11
C ARG A 32 -6.40 -9.13 -4.60
N ARG A 33 -5.11 -8.81 -4.77
CA ARG A 33 -4.12 -9.76 -5.29
C ARG A 33 -2.75 -9.52 -4.64
N THR A 34 -1.93 -10.55 -4.58
CA THR A 34 -0.60 -10.51 -3.95
C THR A 34 0.35 -9.56 -4.69
N GLU A 35 0.16 -9.35 -5.99
CA GLU A 35 1.01 -8.45 -6.77
C GLU A 35 0.85 -6.97 -6.36
N GLN A 36 -0.34 -6.56 -5.88
CA GLN A 36 -0.56 -5.22 -5.33
C GLN A 36 0.21 -5.01 -4.02
N ILE A 37 0.33 -6.08 -3.22
CA ILE A 37 1.09 -6.08 -1.96
C ILE A 37 2.58 -5.97 -2.27
N LEU A 38 3.06 -6.76 -3.24
CA LEU A 38 4.45 -6.69 -3.74
C LEU A 38 4.80 -5.31 -4.29
N ALA A 39 3.88 -4.63 -4.98
CA ALA A 39 4.13 -3.27 -5.47
C ALA A 39 4.21 -2.20 -4.36
N LEU A 40 3.69 -2.51 -3.17
CA LEU A 40 3.68 -1.64 -1.99
C LEU A 40 4.67 -2.09 -0.91
N THR A 41 5.58 -3.02 -1.23
CA THR A 41 6.69 -3.37 -0.34
C THR A 41 7.56 -2.13 -0.11
N GLY A 42 7.59 -1.64 1.12
CA GLY A 42 8.21 -0.36 1.49
C GLY A 42 7.27 0.64 2.15
N CYS A 43 5.94 0.44 2.06
CA CYS A 43 4.97 1.16 2.89
C CYS A 43 5.13 0.77 4.38
N ASP A 44 4.79 1.71 5.28
CA ASP A 44 5.02 1.55 6.72
C ASP A 44 4.24 0.35 7.29
N ARG A 45 2.97 0.17 6.90
CA ARG A 45 2.14 -0.98 7.28
C ARG A 45 1.18 -1.39 6.16
N LEU A 46 0.87 -2.68 6.08
CA LEU A 46 -0.11 -3.23 5.15
C LEU A 46 -1.06 -4.17 5.91
N THR A 47 -2.37 -3.99 5.72
CA THR A 47 -3.40 -4.89 6.26
C THR A 47 -3.86 -5.83 5.15
N ILE A 48 -3.51 -7.11 5.30
CA ILE A 48 -3.70 -8.14 4.29
C ILE A 48 -4.79 -9.11 4.76
N SER A 49 -5.77 -9.40 3.89
CA SER A 49 -6.79 -10.42 4.17
C SER A 49 -6.19 -11.82 4.11
N LEU A 50 -6.67 -12.74 4.96
CA LEU A 50 -6.22 -14.14 5.01
C LEU A 50 -6.28 -14.83 3.64
N THR A 51 -7.26 -14.47 2.79
CA THR A 51 -7.42 -15.01 1.44
C THR A 51 -6.22 -14.70 0.53
N CYS A 52 -5.55 -13.57 0.75
CA CYS A 52 -4.37 -13.15 -0.03
C CYS A 52 -3.06 -13.64 0.59
N LEU A 53 -3.07 -14.00 1.88
CA LEU A 53 -1.91 -14.51 2.62
C LEU A 53 -1.70 -16.03 2.43
N LYS A 54 -2.77 -16.78 2.18
CA LYS A 54 -2.77 -18.26 2.09
C LYS A 54 -2.53 -18.81 0.67
N SER A 55 -1.98 -18.02 -0.24
CA SER A 55 -1.66 -18.45 -1.62
C SER A 55 -0.49 -19.42 -1.65
#